data_AF-T1B2C5-F1
#
_entry.id   AF-T1B2C5-F1
#
_cell.length_a   1.000
_cell.length_b   1.000
_cell.length_c   1.000
_cell.angle_alpha   90.00
_cell.angle_beta   90.00
_cell.angle_gamma   90.00
#
_symmetry.space_group_name_H-M   'P 1'
#
loop_
_entity.id
_entity.type
_entity.pdbx_description
1 polymer ?
#
loop_
_entity_poly.entity_id
_entity_poly.type
_entity_poly.pdbx_seq_one_letter_code
_entity_poly.pdbx_strand_id
1 'polypeptide(L)' 'MKISDWPRQQHIHPRTAQRWFEGGNLPVPACRLPSGTILVEETSPQAGKVALYARVSSHDQRPDLERQLGRPGEWAAG' A
#
# COMPACT_ATOMS: atom_id res chain seq x y z
N MET A 1 13.63 5.36 -9.12
CA MET A 1 12.87 6.34 -9.96
C MET A 1 12.86 7.75 -9.34
N LYS A 2 12.47 8.81 -10.06
CA LYS A 2 12.35 10.16 -9.46
C LYS A 2 11.09 10.27 -8.61
N ILE A 3 11.11 11.11 -7.57
CA ILE A 3 9.91 11.39 -6.74
C ILE A 3 8.75 12.02 -7.53
N SER A 4 9.01 12.56 -8.72
CA SER A 4 7.97 13.07 -9.63
C SER A 4 7.18 11.96 -10.33
N ASP A 5 7.77 10.76 -10.46
CA ASP A 5 7.23 9.64 -11.23
C ASP A 5 6.63 8.56 -10.31
N TRP A 6 7.29 8.27 -9.18
CA TRP A 6 6.84 7.31 -8.15
C TRP A 6 5.38 7.46 -7.70
N PRO A 7 4.88 8.68 -7.42
CA PRO A 7 3.53 8.86 -6.89
C PRO A 7 2.47 8.36 -7.86
N ARG A 8 2.72 8.46 -9.17
CA ARG A 8 1.78 8.04 -10.21
C ARG A 8 1.58 6.52 -10.21
N GLN A 9 2.64 5.76 -9.94
CA GLN A 9 2.57 4.29 -9.83
C GLN A 9 1.85 3.85 -8.55
N GLN A 10 1.94 4.65 -7.49
CA GLN A 10 1.29 4.38 -6.21
C GLN A 10 -0.11 5.00 -6.10
N HIS A 11 -0.61 5.65 -7.16
CA HIS A 11 -1.87 6.40 -7.16
C HIS A 11 -1.94 7.53 -6.10
N ILE A 12 -0.78 8.10 -5.76
CA ILE A 12 -0.61 9.21 -4.82
C ILE A 12 -0.37 10.51 -5.61
N HIS A 13 -0.92 11.62 -5.13
CA HIS A 13 -0.65 12.93 -5.73
C HIS A 13 0.81 13.36 -5.50
N PRO A 14 1.56 13.90 -6.49
CA PRO A 14 2.98 14.22 -6.35
C PRO A 14 3.31 15.14 -5.16
N ARG A 15 2.46 16.13 -4.89
CA ARG A 15 2.60 17.03 -3.74
C ARG A 15 2.56 16.30 -2.39
N THR A 16 1.79 15.21 -2.30
CA THR A 16 1.72 14.38 -1.08
C THR A 16 3.03 13.64 -0.85
N ALA A 17 3.58 13.03 -1.91
CA ALA A 17 4.88 12.36 -1.83
C ALA A 17 6.02 13.32 -1.46
N GLN A 18 6.00 14.55 -2.00
CA GLN A 18 6.98 15.58 -1.68
C GLN A 18 6.92 15.98 -0.19
N ARG A 19 5.71 16.17 0.35
CA ARG A 19 5.50 16.44 1.78
C ARG A 19 5.94 15.28 2.68
N TRP A 20 5.69 14.04 2.26
CA TRP A 20 6.14 12.87 3.00
C TRP A 20 7.66 12.77 3.05
N PHE A 21 8.34 13.07 1.95
CA PHE A 21 9.79 13.12 1.90
C PHE A 21 10.35 14.22 2.81
N GLU A 22 9.78 15.43 2.76
CA GLU A 22 10.17 16.54 3.65
C GLU A 22 9.91 16.25 5.13
N GLY A 23 8.83 15.52 5.42
CA GLY A 23 8.48 15.09 6.78
C GLY A 23 9.14 13.78 7.22
N GLY A 24 9.99 13.16 6.40
CA GLY A 24 10.64 11.87 6.73
C GLY A 24 9.68 10.68 6.89
N ASN A 25 8.44 10.77 6.39
CA ASN A 25 7.41 9.74 6.49
C ASN A 25 7.17 9.03 5.14
N LEU A 26 8.18 9.00 4.28
CA LEU A 26 8.06 8.27 3.03
C LEU A 26 8.11 6.76 3.33
N PRO A 27 7.16 5.95 2.84
CA PRO A 27 7.11 4.51 3.14
C PRO A 27 8.19 3.70 2.43
N VAL A 28 8.99 4.34 1.57
CA VAL A 28 10.06 3.74 0.78
C VAL A 28 11.35 4.53 0.97
N PRO A 29 12.53 3.89 0.86
CA PRO A 29 13.80 4.59 0.93
C PRO A 29 13.91 5.63 -0.19
N ALA A 30 14.31 6.84 0.16
CA ALA A 30 14.60 7.90 -0.79
C ALA A 30 15.75 8.77 -0.32
N CYS A 31 16.58 9.22 -1.26
CA CYS A 31 17.71 10.09 -0.99
C CYS A 31 17.67 11.35 -1.87
N ARG A 32 18.03 12.49 -1.28
CA ARG A 32 18.23 13.73 -2.03
C ARG A 32 19.68 13.80 -2.48
N LEU A 33 19.89 13.88 -3.79
CA LEU A 33 21.20 14.07 -4.39
C LEU A 33 21.70 15.51 -4.18
N PRO A 34 23.02 15.77 -4.28
CA PRO A 34 23.57 17.12 -4.20
C PRO A 34 22.98 18.10 -5.24
N SER A 35 22.47 17.58 -6.36
CA SER A 35 21.77 18.35 -7.40
C SER A 35 20.35 18.78 -7.01
N GLY A 36 19.84 18.37 -5.85
CA GLY A 36 18.47 18.62 -5.39
C GLY A 36 17.44 17.62 -5.91
N THR A 37 17.84 16.68 -6.78
CA THR A 37 16.94 15.62 -7.26
C THR A 37 16.70 14.58 -6.17
N ILE A 38 15.45 14.22 -5.92
CA ILE A 38 15.08 13.15 -4.98
C ILE A 38 14.89 11.85 -5.76
N LEU A 39 15.71 10.86 -5.41
CA LEU A 39 15.65 9.52 -5.96
C LEU A 39 14.93 8.61 -4.97
N VAL A 40 13.91 7.90 -5.46
CA VAL A 40 13.19 6.86 -4.73
C VAL A 40 13.78 5.52 -5.15
N GLU A 41 14.23 4.72 -4.18
CA GLU A 41 14.69 3.36 -4.44
C GLU A 41 13.49 2.46 -4.72
N GLU A 42 13.56 1.70 -5.81
CA GLU A 42 12.56 0.68 -6.11
C GLU A 42 12.80 -0.50 -5.17
N THR A 43 12.07 -0.51 -4.06
CA THR A 43 11.89 -1.75 -3.32
C THR A 43 10.98 -2.62 -4.18
N SER A 44 11.55 -3.66 -4.80
CA SER A 44 10.76 -4.71 -5.44
C SER A 44 9.68 -5.13 -4.45
N PRO A 45 8.40 -5.21 -4.84
CA PRO A 45 7.34 -5.61 -3.92
C PRO A 45 7.71 -6.98 -3.36
N GLN A 46 8.21 -6.98 -2.13
CA GLN A 46 8.49 -8.21 -1.40
C GLN A 46 7.16 -8.94 -1.33
N ALA A 47 7.13 -10.23 -1.68
CA ALA A 47 5.91 -11.03 -1.70
C ALA A 47 5.15 -10.81 -0.40
N GLY A 48 4.11 -9.97 -0.47
CA GLY A 48 3.46 -9.42 0.70
C GLY A 48 2.61 -10.50 1.35
N LYS A 49 2.41 -10.40 2.66
CA LYS A 49 1.35 -11.18 3.31
C LYS A 49 0.01 -10.62 2.85
N VAL A 50 -0.82 -11.47 2.26
CA VAL A 50 -2.21 -11.13 1.89
C VAL A 50 -3.11 -11.49 3.07
N ALA A 51 -4.06 -10.61 3.39
CA ALA A 51 -5.07 -10.84 4.42
C ALA A 51 -6.46 -10.67 3.83
N LEU A 52 -7.38 -11.53 4.24
CA LEU A 52 -8.80 -11.39 3.92
C LEU A 52 -9.50 -10.61 5.02
N TYR A 53 -10.29 -9.62 4.63
CA TYR A 53 -11.11 -8.82 5.53
C TYR A 53 -12.58 -8.92 5.11
N ALA A 54 -13.42 -9.38 6.04
CA ALA A 54 -14.86 -9.43 5.87
C ALA A 54 -15.56 -8.58 6.95
N ARG A 55 -16.65 -7.92 6.56
CA ARG A 55 -17.50 -7.14 7.46
C ARG A 55 -18.96 -7.32 7.08
N VAL A 56 -19.82 -7.35 8.10
CA VAL A 56 -21.27 -7.29 7.95
C VAL A 56 -21.77 -5.91 8.38
N SER A 57 -22.82 -5.43 7.73
CA SER A 57 -23.44 -4.14 8.03
C SER A 57 -24.41 -4.20 9.22
N SER A 58 -24.94 -5.38 9.55
CA SER A 58 -25.78 -5.62 10.73
C SER A 58 -25.10 -6.56 11.73
N HIS A 59 -25.25 -6.28 13.02
CA HIS A 59 -24.72 -7.12 14.09
C HIS A 59 -25.37 -8.51 14.10
N ASP A 60 -26.65 -8.61 13.76
CA ASP A 60 -27.38 -9.89 13.71
C ASP A 60 -26.84 -10.84 12.62
N GLN A 61 -26.10 -10.29 11.66
CA GLN A 61 -25.45 -11.05 10.59
C GLN A 61 -24.02 -11.48 10.95
N ARG A 62 -23.54 -11.21 12.16
CA ARG A 62 -22.20 -11.64 12.60
C ARG A 62 -21.93 -13.15 12.40
N PRO A 63 -22.90 -14.07 12.59
CA PRO A 63 -22.70 -15.49 12.28
C PRO A 63 -22.38 -15.79 10.80
N ASP A 64 -22.75 -14.90 9.87
CA ASP A 64 -22.52 -15.09 8.44
C ASP A 64 -21.07 -14.79 8.02
N LEU A 65 -20.24 -14.19 8.88
CA LEU A 65 -18.85 -13.82 8.56
C LEU A 65 -18.01 -15.04 8.17
N GLU A 66 -18.13 -16.14 8.91
CA GLU A 66 -17.42 -17.39 8.61
C GLU A 66 -17.83 -17.95 7.25
N ARG A 67 -19.13 -17.90 6.92
CA ARG A 67 -19.65 -18.33 5.62
C ARG A 67 -19.14 -17.42 4.48
N GLN A 68 -19.04 -16.11 4.72
CA GLN A 68 -18.51 -15.15 3.75
C GLN A 68 -17.01 -15.33 3.50
N LEU A 69 -16.25 -15.75 4.52
CA LEU A 69 -14.81 -16.00 4.43
C LEU A 69 -14.44 -17.34 3.79
N GLY A 70 -15.34 -18.33 3.78
CA GLY A 70 -15.05 -19.67 3.25
C GLY A 70 -14.51 -19.65 1.81
N ARG A 71 -15.33 -19.21 0.84
CA ARG A 71 -14.94 -19.22 -0.59
C ARG A 71 -13.74 -18.30 -0.90
N PRO A 72 -13.64 -17.06 -0.38
CA PRO A 72 -12.47 -16.23 -0.57
C PRO A 72 -11.20 -16.81 0.07
N GLY A 73 -11.33 -17.52 1.21
CA GLY A 73 -10.25 -18.21 1.89
C GLY A 73 -9.65 -19.33 1.05
N GLU A 74 -10.51 -20.19 0.50
CA GLU A 74 -10.07 -21.27 -0.41
C GLU A 74 -9.40 -20.73 -1.67
N TRP A 75 -9.94 -19.65 -2.26
CA TRP A 75 -9.33 -19.03 -3.42
C TRP A 75 -7.97 -18.39 -3.11
N ALA A 76 -7.82 -17.73 -1.96
CA ALA A 76 -6.58 -17.05 -1.59
C ALA A 76 -5.47 -18.01 -1.11
N ALA A 77 -5.83 -19.23 -0.71
CA ALA A 77 -4.90 -20.27 -0.27
C ALA A 77 -4.35 -21.14 -1.42
N GLY A 78 -4.97 -21.11 -2.60
CA GLY A 78 -4.55 -21.82 -3.81
C GLY A 78 -3.72 -20.94 -4.74
#